data_AF-R4K3J5-F1
#
_entry.id   AF-R4K3J5-F1
#
_cell.length_a   1.000
_cell.length_b   1.000
_cell.length_c   1.000
_cell.angle_alpha   90.00
_cell.angle_beta   90.00
_cell.angle_gamma   90.00
#
_symmetry.space_group_name_H-M   'P 1'
#
loop_
_entity.id
_entity.type
_entity.pdbx_description
1 polymer ?
#
loop_
_entity_poly.entity_id
_entity_poly.type
_entity_poly.pdbx_seq_one_letter_code
_entity_poly.pdbx_strand_id
1 'polypeptide(L)'
;MKLKDKNKQLYNPTSNFIIFVVGTLITLLLAHIAPSTVNARSNLSDKILYAIFQSNLKFLYLIIGGWLEWIFIYSKYYPIINSKEIEIDNLTYDLNEAKNNMKTEAGLLLNRYSDLTKFKVKDILEDSMRRFIDGKDIIQSVQLYKYSFITNKDTTKIKVEYTGGYVKQDICINSIMQSYFIIPTYILNNLSIVLGLYNHLENDISDEEELLIMDIFNNIDNISKEIINDIKDKLKLKEEKTEDFDDYDADLYGVLTTTIKLLFNDDDENELIDEEDDYDKVRSIGKIFTQSSTEENLKSKKRLGILESILTKEYSIFQHDGDNDKNGRSYISKCISLNGEKFVLMLTADSSISLDIQWKNKLLELSNELEEVLKISFNEA
;
A
#
# COMPACT_ATOMS: atom_id res chain seq x y z
N MET A 1 -9.20 -35.65 -17.29
CA MET A 1 -9.81 -36.98 -17.03
C MET A 1 -10.59 -37.53 -18.23
N LYS A 2 -11.68 -36.90 -18.71
CA LYS A 2 -12.62 -37.49 -19.71
C LYS A 2 -12.03 -38.04 -21.02
N LEU A 3 -10.89 -37.55 -21.51
CA LEU A 3 -10.26 -38.05 -22.75
C LEU A 3 -9.41 -39.31 -22.53
N LYS A 4 -8.82 -39.48 -21.34
CA LYS A 4 -7.98 -40.66 -21.00
C LYS A 4 -8.85 -41.91 -20.85
N ASP A 5 -10.04 -41.76 -20.26
CA ASP A 5 -10.97 -42.87 -20.05
C ASP A 5 -11.63 -43.35 -21.34
N LYS A 6 -11.93 -42.43 -22.28
CA LYS A 6 -12.46 -42.77 -23.60
C LYS A 6 -11.50 -43.63 -24.42
N ASN A 7 -10.20 -43.31 -24.37
CA ASN A 7 -9.20 -44.09 -25.10
C ASN A 7 -9.01 -45.49 -24.49
N LYS A 8 -9.09 -45.64 -23.16
CA LYS A 8 -9.02 -46.96 -22.50
C LYS A 8 -10.20 -47.87 -22.86
N GLN A 9 -11.40 -47.32 -23.01
CA GLN A 9 -12.56 -48.10 -23.44
C GLN A 9 -12.43 -48.64 -24.87
N LEU A 10 -11.70 -47.94 -25.76
CA LEU A 10 -11.50 -48.38 -27.14
C LEU A 10 -10.62 -49.64 -27.25
N TYR A 11 -9.64 -49.80 -26.36
CA TYR A 11 -8.69 -50.94 -26.38
C TYR A 11 -9.10 -52.11 -25.50
N ASN A 12 -10.24 -52.02 -24.81
CA ASN A 12 -10.77 -53.15 -24.08
C ASN A 12 -11.13 -54.27 -25.09
N PRO A 13 -10.59 -55.50 -24.95
CA PRO A 13 -10.89 -56.59 -25.87
C PRO A 13 -12.38 -56.98 -25.89
N THR A 14 -13.15 -56.60 -24.87
CA THR A 14 -14.60 -56.75 -24.81
C THR A 14 -15.37 -55.50 -25.26
N SER A 15 -14.70 -54.48 -25.79
CA SER A 15 -15.39 -53.29 -26.32
C SER A 15 -16.19 -53.67 -27.57
N ASN A 16 -17.35 -53.06 -27.76
CA ASN A 16 -18.20 -53.31 -28.94
C ASN A 16 -17.44 -53.09 -30.26
N PHE A 17 -16.49 -52.16 -30.28
CA PHE A 17 -15.64 -51.91 -31.44
C PHE A 17 -14.70 -53.09 -31.74
N ILE A 18 -13.99 -53.61 -30.73
CA ILE A 18 -13.07 -54.74 -30.92
C ILE A 18 -13.83 -56.02 -31.23
N ILE A 19 -14.95 -56.27 -30.54
CA ILE A 19 -15.84 -57.41 -30.83
C ILE A 19 -16.34 -57.33 -32.29
N PHE A 20 -16.73 -56.14 -32.75
CA PHE A 20 -17.16 -55.93 -34.14
C PHE A 20 -16.02 -56.20 -35.13
N VAL A 21 -14.82 -55.68 -34.90
CA VAL A 21 -13.67 -55.87 -35.80
C VAL A 21 -13.28 -57.36 -35.87
N VAL A 22 -13.12 -58.01 -34.71
CA VAL A 22 -12.77 -59.44 -34.63
C VAL A 22 -13.88 -60.32 -35.20
N GLY A 23 -15.14 -60.03 -34.86
CA GLY A 23 -16.31 -60.73 -35.40
C GLY A 23 -16.42 -60.60 -36.92
N THR A 24 -16.14 -59.41 -37.48
CA THR A 24 -16.11 -59.19 -38.93
C THR A 24 -15.00 -59.99 -39.61
N LEU A 25 -13.79 -60.00 -39.03
CA LEU A 25 -12.66 -60.81 -39.51
C LEU A 25 -12.98 -62.31 -39.52
N ILE A 26 -13.57 -62.82 -38.43
CA ILE A 26 -14.00 -64.23 -38.33
C ILE A 26 -15.07 -64.54 -39.38
N THR A 27 -16.05 -63.65 -39.56
CA THR A 27 -17.14 -63.84 -40.54
C THR A 27 -16.61 -63.87 -41.97
N LEU A 28 -15.67 -62.97 -42.33
CA LEU A 28 -15.01 -62.96 -43.63
C LEU A 28 -14.21 -64.25 -43.87
N LEU A 29 -13.48 -64.73 -42.86
CA LEU A 29 -12.76 -66.00 -42.95
C LEU A 29 -13.69 -67.19 -43.12
N LEU A 30 -14.78 -67.26 -42.35
CA LEU A 30 -15.80 -68.32 -42.47
C LEU A 30 -16.51 -68.29 -43.83
N ALA A 31 -16.80 -67.10 -44.37
CA ALA A 31 -17.39 -66.95 -45.70
C ALA A 31 -16.44 -67.41 -46.81
N HIS A 32 -15.12 -67.29 -46.62
CA HIS A 32 -14.12 -67.80 -47.55
C HIS A 32 -13.91 -69.32 -47.44
N ILE A 33 -14.21 -69.89 -46.27
CA ILE A 33 -14.17 -71.33 -45.97
C ILE A 33 -15.45 -72.03 -46.44
N ALA A 34 -16.58 -71.33 -46.53
CA ALA A 34 -17.86 -71.87 -46.97
C ALA A 34 -17.72 -72.44 -48.40
N PRO A 35 -17.94 -73.75 -48.59
CA PRO A 35 -17.73 -74.39 -49.88
C PRO A 35 -18.71 -73.79 -50.89
N SER A 36 -18.18 -73.17 -51.95
CA SER A 36 -18.96 -73.02 -53.16
C SER A 36 -19.34 -74.43 -53.59
N THR A 37 -20.64 -74.71 -53.62
CA THR A 37 -21.18 -75.99 -54.04
C THR A 37 -20.79 -76.24 -55.49
N VAL A 38 -19.64 -76.87 -55.70
CA VAL A 38 -19.14 -77.27 -57.01
C VAL A 38 -19.02 -78.78 -56.99
N ASN A 39 -19.83 -79.41 -57.84
CA ASN A 39 -19.89 -80.85 -58.04
C ASN A 39 -18.51 -81.43 -58.32
N ALA A 40 -18.12 -82.40 -57.49
CA ALA A 40 -16.83 -83.04 -57.46
C ALA A 40 -16.50 -83.82 -58.75
N ARG A 41 -15.38 -83.46 -59.39
CA ARG A 41 -14.60 -84.36 -60.25
C ARG A 41 -13.13 -84.26 -59.82
N SER A 42 -12.58 -85.40 -59.43
CA SER A 42 -11.30 -85.61 -58.76
C SER A 42 -10.06 -85.19 -59.57
N ASN A 43 -9.74 -83.91 -59.59
CA ASN A 43 -8.54 -83.36 -60.21
C ASN A 43 -7.79 -82.42 -59.25
N LEU A 44 -6.56 -82.06 -59.61
CA LEU A 44 -5.58 -81.21 -58.89
C LEU A 44 -6.17 -80.01 -58.11
N SER A 45 -7.33 -79.49 -58.53
CA SER A 45 -8.12 -78.46 -57.83
C SER A 45 -8.52 -78.85 -56.40
N ASP A 46 -8.86 -80.11 -56.13
CA ASP A 46 -9.34 -80.56 -54.81
C ASP A 46 -8.21 -80.54 -53.76
N LYS A 47 -6.98 -80.83 -54.19
CA LYS A 47 -5.80 -80.75 -53.31
C LYS A 47 -5.44 -79.30 -52.99
N ILE A 48 -5.58 -78.39 -53.95
CA ILE A 48 -5.31 -76.95 -53.75
C ILE A 48 -6.39 -76.35 -52.84
N LEU A 49 -7.67 -76.66 -53.07
CA LEU A 49 -8.77 -76.24 -52.19
C LEU A 49 -8.61 -76.77 -50.77
N TYR A 50 -8.22 -78.04 -50.60
CA TYR A 50 -7.96 -78.60 -49.27
C TYR A 50 -6.78 -77.93 -48.56
N ALA A 51 -5.71 -77.59 -49.28
CA ALA A 51 -4.58 -76.86 -48.73
C ALA A 51 -4.95 -75.43 -48.29
N ILE A 52 -5.72 -74.71 -49.12
CA ILE A 52 -6.25 -73.36 -48.81
C ILE A 52 -7.18 -73.42 -47.59
N PHE A 53 -8.05 -74.43 -47.54
CA PHE A 53 -8.96 -74.66 -46.42
C PHE A 53 -8.20 -74.93 -45.12
N GLN A 54 -7.22 -75.85 -45.15
CA GLN A 54 -6.34 -76.16 -44.00
C GLN A 54 -5.54 -74.94 -43.54
N SER A 55 -5.01 -74.12 -44.45
CA SER A 55 -4.29 -72.89 -44.08
C SER A 55 -5.22 -71.86 -43.43
N ASN A 56 -6.43 -71.69 -43.94
CA ASN A 56 -7.42 -70.76 -43.39
C ASN A 56 -7.91 -71.21 -42.01
N LEU A 57 -8.03 -72.52 -41.77
CA LEU A 57 -8.42 -73.07 -40.47
C LEU A 57 -7.33 -72.86 -39.41
N LYS A 58 -6.05 -73.07 -39.77
CA LYS A 58 -4.91 -72.74 -38.89
C LYS A 58 -4.85 -71.25 -38.57
N PHE A 59 -5.11 -70.40 -39.55
CA PHE A 59 -5.15 -68.95 -39.36
C PHE A 59 -6.31 -68.51 -38.45
N LEU A 60 -7.49 -69.12 -38.60
CA LEU A 60 -8.64 -68.89 -37.72
C LEU A 60 -8.33 -69.28 -36.26
N TYR A 61 -7.71 -70.45 -36.04
CA TYR A 61 -7.28 -70.85 -34.70
C TYR A 61 -6.26 -69.89 -34.10
N LEU A 62 -5.36 -69.33 -34.92
CA LEU A 62 -4.38 -68.35 -34.48
C LEU A 62 -5.05 -67.04 -34.06
N ILE A 63 -6.06 -66.56 -34.81
CA ILE A 63 -6.84 -65.37 -34.46
C ILE A 63 -7.61 -65.60 -33.16
N ILE A 64 -8.34 -66.71 -33.05
CA ILE A 64 -9.15 -67.02 -31.86
C ILE A 64 -8.24 -67.23 -30.65
N GLY A 65 -7.15 -67.98 -30.81
CA GLY A 65 -6.15 -68.20 -29.77
C GLY A 65 -5.53 -66.90 -29.27
N GLY A 66 -5.07 -66.04 -30.18
CA GLY A 66 -4.50 -64.74 -29.83
C GLY A 66 -5.50 -63.80 -29.16
N TRP A 67 -6.77 -63.82 -29.58
CA TRP A 67 -7.82 -63.03 -28.93
C TRP A 67 -8.14 -63.53 -27.52
N LEU A 68 -8.21 -64.85 -27.32
CA LEU A 68 -8.41 -65.46 -26.00
C LEU A 68 -7.22 -65.20 -25.06
N GLU A 69 -5.99 -65.34 -25.54
CA GLU A 69 -4.78 -64.96 -24.79
C GLU A 69 -4.82 -63.49 -24.39
N TRP A 70 -5.21 -62.60 -25.31
CA TRP A 70 -5.31 -61.18 -25.00
C TRP A 70 -6.39 -60.88 -23.96
N ILE A 71 -7.57 -61.50 -24.05
CA ILE A 71 -8.62 -61.38 -23.02
C ILE A 71 -8.10 -61.85 -21.67
N PHE A 72 -7.38 -62.97 -21.63
CA PHE A 72 -6.82 -63.50 -20.40
C PHE A 72 -5.78 -62.54 -19.79
N ILE A 73 -4.85 -62.04 -20.59
CA ILE A 73 -3.85 -61.05 -20.16
C ILE A 73 -4.55 -59.78 -19.68
N TYR A 74 -5.50 -59.25 -20.45
CA TYR A 74 -6.22 -58.04 -20.11
C TYR A 74 -7.01 -58.20 -18.80
N SER A 75 -7.82 -59.25 -18.66
CA SER A 75 -8.60 -59.50 -17.44
C SER A 75 -7.74 -59.68 -16.20
N LYS A 76 -6.55 -60.29 -16.34
CA LYS A 76 -5.60 -60.49 -15.23
C LYS A 76 -4.88 -59.20 -14.82
N TYR A 77 -4.38 -58.42 -15.78
CA TYR A 77 -3.52 -57.27 -15.48
C TYR A 77 -4.26 -55.93 -15.40
N TYR A 78 -5.42 -55.78 -16.07
CA TYR A 78 -6.20 -54.55 -16.06
C TYR A 78 -6.62 -54.10 -14.65
N PRO A 79 -7.14 -54.98 -13.76
CA PRO A 79 -7.50 -54.59 -12.40
C PRO A 79 -6.30 -54.08 -11.60
N ILE A 80 -5.12 -54.68 -11.79
CA ILE A 80 -3.87 -54.28 -11.14
C ILE A 80 -3.46 -52.89 -11.64
N ILE A 81 -3.44 -52.67 -12.96
CA ILE A 81 -3.12 -51.37 -13.55
C ILE A 81 -4.09 -50.30 -13.06
N ASN A 82 -5.40 -50.57 -13.09
CA ASN A 82 -6.42 -49.63 -12.65
C ASN A 82 -6.29 -49.31 -11.15
N SER A 83 -5.97 -50.30 -10.31
CA SER A 83 -5.71 -50.08 -8.88
C SER A 83 -4.50 -49.17 -8.65
N LYS A 84 -3.43 -49.33 -9.45
CA LYS A 84 -2.23 -48.50 -9.38
C LYS A 84 -2.45 -47.09 -9.90
N GLU A 85 -3.30 -46.91 -10.90
CA GLU A 85 -3.68 -45.57 -11.37
C GLU A 85 -4.50 -44.82 -10.33
N ILE A 86 -5.44 -45.49 -9.65
CA ILE A 86 -6.19 -44.89 -8.53
C ILE A 86 -5.24 -44.51 -7.39
N GLU A 87 -4.27 -45.38 -7.07
CA GLU A 87 -3.24 -45.08 -6.06
C GLU A 87 -2.40 -43.85 -6.45
N ILE A 88 -1.99 -43.73 -7.72
CA ILE A 88 -1.26 -42.55 -8.22
C ILE A 88 -2.13 -41.29 -8.15
N ASP A 89 -3.40 -41.37 -8.52
CA ASP A 89 -4.31 -40.23 -8.48
C ASP A 89 -4.53 -39.76 -7.04
N ASN A 90 -4.71 -40.69 -6.09
CA ASN A 90 -4.80 -40.37 -4.66
C ASN A 90 -3.51 -39.74 -4.12
N LEU A 91 -2.35 -40.31 -4.42
CA LEU A 91 -1.05 -39.74 -4.02
C LEU A 91 -0.81 -38.35 -4.63
N THR A 92 -1.26 -38.13 -5.86
CA THR A 92 -1.17 -36.83 -6.53
C THR A 92 -2.10 -35.81 -5.88
N TYR A 93 -3.29 -36.24 -5.46
CA TYR A 93 -4.21 -35.42 -4.68
C TYR A 93 -3.60 -35.03 -3.34
N ASP A 94 -3.12 -36.00 -2.55
CA ASP A 94 -2.49 -35.80 -1.25
C ASP A 94 -1.26 -34.88 -1.35
N LEU A 95 -0.44 -35.04 -2.39
CA LEU A 95 0.73 -34.19 -2.64
C LEU A 95 0.33 -32.74 -2.95
N ASN A 96 -0.73 -32.54 -3.73
CA ASN A 96 -1.22 -31.20 -4.04
C ASN A 96 -1.87 -30.55 -2.80
N GLU A 97 -2.60 -31.32 -2.00
CA GLU A 97 -3.14 -30.86 -0.72
C GLU A 97 -2.02 -30.44 0.23
N ALA A 98 -1.02 -31.31 0.44
CA ALA A 98 0.15 -31.01 1.26
C ALA A 98 0.90 -29.76 0.78
N LYS A 99 1.06 -29.60 -0.55
CA LYS A 99 1.68 -28.40 -1.14
C LYS A 99 0.88 -27.13 -0.88
N ASN A 100 -0.45 -27.19 -0.96
CA ASN A 100 -1.32 -26.05 -0.68
C ASN A 100 -1.30 -25.68 0.80
N ASN A 101 -1.27 -26.68 1.69
CA ASN A 101 -1.13 -26.49 3.13
C ASN A 101 0.21 -25.83 3.46
N MET A 102 1.32 -26.35 2.93
CA MET A 102 2.65 -25.75 3.10
C MET A 102 2.71 -24.30 2.59
N LYS A 103 2.09 -24.01 1.43
CA LYS A 103 2.05 -22.64 0.90
C LYS A 103 1.28 -21.70 1.84
N THR A 104 0.18 -22.18 2.41
CA THR A 104 -0.64 -21.42 3.36
C THR A 104 0.13 -21.17 4.66
N GLU A 105 0.75 -22.20 5.23
CA GLU A 105 1.58 -22.10 6.43
C GLU A 105 2.78 -21.17 6.23
N ALA A 106 3.48 -21.26 5.09
CA ALA A 106 4.58 -20.37 4.76
C ALA A 106 4.10 -18.91 4.65
N GLY A 107 2.94 -18.67 4.04
CA GLY A 107 2.33 -17.33 3.99
C GLY A 107 2.02 -16.79 5.40
N LEU A 108 1.46 -17.62 6.28
CA LEU A 108 1.20 -17.25 7.67
C LEU A 108 2.48 -16.95 8.44
N LEU A 109 3.55 -17.74 8.25
CA LEU A 109 4.84 -17.53 8.91
C LEU A 109 5.50 -16.24 8.44
N LEU A 110 5.45 -15.94 7.14
CA LEU A 110 5.96 -14.68 6.59
C LEU A 110 5.19 -13.46 7.14
N ASN A 111 3.87 -13.56 7.25
CA ASN A 111 3.06 -12.49 7.86
C ASN A 111 3.44 -12.27 9.33
N ARG A 112 3.56 -13.34 10.12
CA ARG A 112 3.98 -13.26 11.53
C ARG A 112 5.39 -12.66 11.67
N TYR A 113 6.31 -13.03 10.78
CA TYR A 113 7.66 -12.46 10.78
C TYR A 113 7.66 -10.97 10.44
N SER A 114 6.83 -10.56 9.46
CA SER A 114 6.65 -9.14 9.14
C SER A 114 6.10 -8.36 10.33
N ASP A 115 5.08 -8.89 11.02
CA ASP A 115 4.51 -8.23 12.19
C ASP A 115 5.52 -8.15 13.34
N LEU A 116 6.25 -9.22 13.61
CA LEU A 116 7.31 -9.22 14.63
C LEU A 116 8.41 -8.20 14.33
N THR A 117 8.80 -8.06 13.05
CA THR A 117 9.78 -7.06 12.62
C THR A 117 9.26 -5.66 12.89
N LYS A 118 7.99 -5.37 12.58
CA LYS A 118 7.36 -4.06 12.88
C LYS A 118 7.34 -3.78 14.39
N PHE A 119 7.02 -4.77 15.21
CA PHE A 119 7.04 -4.63 16.67
C PHE A 119 8.46 -4.34 17.18
N LYS A 120 9.47 -5.07 16.71
CA LYS A 120 10.86 -4.86 17.11
C LYS A 120 11.35 -3.45 16.74
N VAL A 121 11.05 -2.99 15.53
CA VAL A 121 11.38 -1.63 15.08
C VAL A 121 10.71 -0.60 15.99
N LYS A 122 9.43 -0.78 16.30
CA LYS A 122 8.69 0.10 17.20
C LYS A 122 9.33 0.16 18.59
N ASP A 123 9.65 -0.99 19.18
CA ASP A 123 10.28 -1.09 20.50
C ASP A 123 11.64 -0.38 20.54
N ILE A 124 12.45 -0.54 19.50
CA ILE A 124 13.77 0.12 19.38
C ILE A 124 13.62 1.65 19.27
N LEU A 125 12.65 2.12 18.48
CA LEU A 125 12.39 3.56 18.36
C LEU A 125 11.88 4.14 19.69
N GLU A 126 10.94 3.48 20.36
CA GLU A 126 10.42 3.91 21.66
C GLU A 126 11.51 3.94 22.74
N ASP A 127 12.39 2.93 22.79
CA ASP A 127 13.53 2.92 23.70
C ASP A 127 14.52 4.07 23.41
N SER A 128 14.73 4.40 22.14
CA SER A 128 15.65 5.45 21.73
C SER A 128 15.09 6.85 22.03
N MET A 129 13.79 7.06 21.80
CA MET A 129 13.08 8.27 22.23
C MET A 129 13.12 8.43 23.75
N ARG A 130 12.91 7.34 24.50
CA ARG A 130 13.01 7.33 25.97
C ARG A 130 14.39 7.77 26.43
N ARG A 131 15.45 7.11 25.95
CA ARG A 131 16.84 7.42 26.31
C ARG A 131 17.20 8.87 25.99
N PHE A 132 16.73 9.38 24.85
CA PHE A 132 16.92 10.79 24.48
C PHE A 132 16.24 11.73 25.50
N ILE A 133 14.97 11.48 25.83
CA ILE A 133 14.18 12.33 26.74
C ILE A 133 14.72 12.28 28.18
N ASP A 134 15.09 11.10 28.66
CA ASP A 134 15.66 10.93 30.00
C ASP A 134 17.02 11.65 30.15
N GLY A 135 17.73 11.86 29.04
CA GLY A 135 18.97 12.64 29.00
C GLY A 135 18.79 14.16 28.91
N LYS A 136 17.56 14.67 28.77
CA LYS A 136 17.27 16.10 28.57
C LYS A 136 16.17 16.55 29.53
N ASP A 137 16.51 17.33 30.55
CA ASP A 137 15.55 17.77 31.58
C ASP A 137 14.37 18.55 30.98
N ILE A 138 14.66 19.42 30.01
CA ILE A 138 13.66 20.33 29.41
C ILE A 138 12.69 19.67 28.44
N ILE A 139 13.01 18.47 27.95
CA ILE A 139 12.14 17.77 27.01
C ILE A 139 11.13 16.93 27.79
N GLN A 140 9.86 17.07 27.42
CA GLN A 140 8.76 16.36 28.08
C GLN A 140 8.26 15.16 27.27
N SER A 141 8.27 15.26 25.94
CA SER A 141 7.81 14.18 25.08
C SER A 141 8.37 14.23 23.67
N VAL A 142 8.37 13.07 23.02
CA VAL A 142 8.58 12.90 21.58
C VAL A 142 7.45 12.04 21.05
N GLN A 143 6.90 12.43 19.91
CA GLN A 143 5.86 11.70 19.20
C GLN A 143 6.26 11.56 17.73
N LEU A 144 5.98 10.39 17.15
CA LEU A 144 6.26 10.06 15.77
C LEU A 144 4.95 9.72 15.05
N TYR A 145 4.68 10.45 13.97
CA TYR A 145 3.47 10.29 13.17
C TYR A 145 3.84 9.90 11.75
N LYS A 146 3.29 8.80 11.23
CA LYS A 146 3.39 8.46 9.81
C LYS A 146 2.41 9.31 9.01
N TYR A 147 2.82 9.82 7.85
CA TYR A 147 1.92 10.57 7.00
C TYR A 147 1.94 10.12 5.54
N SER A 148 0.80 10.34 4.85
CA SER A 148 0.64 9.98 3.43
C SER A 148 -0.34 10.92 2.74
N PHE A 149 -0.13 11.14 1.44
CA PHE A 149 -1.02 11.92 0.59
C PHE A 149 -1.95 10.98 -0.19
N ILE A 150 -3.24 11.30 -0.20
CA ILE A 150 -4.28 10.63 -0.99
C ILE A 150 -4.92 11.70 -1.86
N THR A 151 -4.48 11.80 -3.11
CA THR A 151 -4.93 12.84 -4.06
C THR A 151 -6.08 12.34 -4.92
N ASN A 152 -7.17 13.11 -4.95
CA ASN A 152 -8.26 13.00 -5.90
C ASN A 152 -8.26 14.23 -6.83
N LYS A 153 -9.16 14.22 -7.82
CA LYS A 153 -9.28 15.32 -8.80
C LYS A 153 -9.42 16.69 -8.14
N ASP A 154 -10.30 16.81 -7.15
CA ASP A 154 -10.67 18.11 -6.56
C ASP A 154 -10.06 18.32 -5.17
N THR A 155 -9.72 17.24 -4.45
CA THR A 155 -9.22 17.30 -3.07
C THR A 155 -8.03 16.39 -2.84
N THR A 156 -7.07 16.85 -2.05
CA THR A 156 -5.97 16.05 -1.51
C THR A 156 -6.17 15.87 -0.01
N LYS A 157 -6.14 14.60 0.42
CA LYS A 157 -6.22 14.25 1.84
C LYS A 157 -4.82 13.89 2.35
N ILE A 158 -4.38 14.56 3.40
CA ILE A 158 -3.15 14.23 4.12
C ILE A 158 -3.55 13.42 5.34
N LYS A 159 -3.30 12.11 5.31
CA LYS A 159 -3.53 11.21 6.45
C LYS A 159 -2.31 11.27 7.36
N VAL A 160 -2.53 11.50 8.65
CA VAL A 160 -1.51 11.45 9.71
C VAL A 160 -1.93 10.42 10.76
N GLU A 161 -1.01 9.52 11.12
CA GLU A 161 -1.28 8.39 12.02
C GLU A 161 -0.16 8.24 13.05
N TYR A 162 -0.53 8.21 14.34
CA TYR A 162 0.42 8.00 15.42
C TYR A 162 1.07 6.62 15.31
N THR A 163 2.40 6.58 15.29
CA THR A 163 3.18 5.34 15.17
C THR A 163 3.80 4.95 16.51
N GLY A 164 4.29 5.93 17.27
CA GLY A 164 4.95 5.71 18.55
C GLY A 164 5.42 7.01 19.17
N GLY A 165 5.94 6.93 20.39
CA GLY A 165 6.37 8.10 21.15
C GLY A 165 6.70 7.75 22.58
N TYR A 166 7.37 8.67 23.27
CA TYR A 166 7.63 8.58 24.70
C TYR A 166 7.28 9.90 25.37
N VAL A 167 6.68 9.82 26.56
CA VAL A 167 6.26 10.96 27.38
C VAL A 167 6.79 10.70 28.78
N LYS A 168 7.45 11.71 29.38
CA LYS A 168 7.90 11.62 30.78
C LYS A 168 6.74 11.30 31.71
N GLN A 169 7.05 10.60 32.79
CA GLN A 169 6.07 10.33 33.84
C GLN A 169 5.46 11.64 34.35
N ASP A 170 4.17 11.60 34.68
CA ASP A 170 3.38 12.72 35.21
C ASP A 170 3.21 13.92 34.25
N ILE A 171 3.57 13.78 32.97
CA ILE A 171 3.25 14.76 31.93
C ILE A 171 2.02 14.31 31.13
N CYS A 172 1.03 15.19 31.02
CA CYS A 172 -0.12 15.00 30.14
C CYS A 172 0.13 15.60 28.74
N ILE A 173 0.24 14.75 27.71
CA ILE A 173 0.34 15.17 26.31
C ILE A 173 -0.88 14.66 25.54
N ASN A 174 -1.44 15.52 24.69
CA ASN A 174 -2.51 15.13 23.78
C ASN A 174 -1.89 14.60 22.49
N SER A 175 -1.99 13.29 22.25
CA SER A 175 -1.55 12.66 21.00
C SER A 175 -2.68 12.63 19.96
N ILE A 176 -2.36 12.85 18.69
CA ILE A 176 -3.30 12.62 17.59
C ILE A 176 -3.24 11.15 17.21
N MET A 177 -4.23 10.33 17.58
CA MET A 177 -4.21 8.92 17.15
C MET A 177 -4.24 8.81 15.61
N GLN A 178 -5.17 9.54 14.98
CA GLN A 178 -5.27 9.66 13.54
C GLN A 178 -5.97 10.99 13.20
N SER A 179 -5.49 11.69 12.18
CA SER A 179 -6.15 12.86 11.62
C SER A 179 -6.06 12.87 10.10
N TYR A 180 -7.01 13.56 9.49
CA TYR A 180 -7.01 13.88 8.07
C TYR A 180 -7.03 15.39 7.93
N PHE A 181 -6.15 15.92 7.10
CA PHE A 181 -6.24 17.28 6.60
C PHE A 181 -6.76 17.21 5.17
N ILE A 182 -7.80 17.97 4.86
CA ILE A 182 -8.46 17.98 3.55
C ILE A 182 -8.23 19.34 2.91
N ILE A 183 -7.49 19.35 1.81
CA ILE A 183 -7.12 20.58 1.11
C ILE A 183 -7.56 20.45 -0.35
N PRO A 184 -8.19 21.47 -0.96
CA PRO A 184 -8.42 21.48 -2.39
C PRO A 184 -7.13 21.28 -3.18
N THR A 185 -7.14 20.37 -4.17
CA THR A 185 -5.92 20.00 -4.89
C THR A 185 -5.29 21.18 -5.61
N TYR A 186 -6.10 22.13 -6.10
CA TYR A 186 -5.58 23.35 -6.76
C TYR A 186 -4.81 24.25 -5.78
N ILE A 187 -5.29 24.43 -4.55
CA ILE A 187 -4.60 25.21 -3.51
C ILE A 187 -3.24 24.57 -3.19
N LEU A 188 -3.21 23.25 -3.02
CA LEU A 188 -1.96 22.53 -2.74
C LEU A 188 -0.96 22.64 -3.90
N ASN A 189 -1.44 22.58 -5.15
CA ASN A 189 -0.59 22.77 -6.32
C ASN A 189 -0.02 24.20 -6.38
N ASN A 190 -0.85 25.22 -6.13
CA ASN A 190 -0.39 26.61 -6.10
C ASN A 190 0.65 26.81 -4.98
N LEU A 191 0.42 26.25 -3.79
CA LEU A 191 1.40 26.30 -2.71
C LEU A 191 2.71 25.59 -3.09
N SER A 192 2.65 24.47 -3.81
CA SER A 192 3.87 23.78 -4.28
C SER A 192 4.67 24.61 -5.29
N ILE A 193 4.00 25.45 -6.09
CA ILE A 193 4.66 26.42 -6.98
C ILE A 193 5.36 27.49 -6.14
N VAL A 194 4.66 28.07 -5.17
CA VAL A 194 5.21 29.07 -4.23
C VAL A 194 6.46 28.52 -3.52
N LEU A 195 6.38 27.32 -2.95
CA LEU A 195 7.52 26.68 -2.28
C LEU A 195 8.68 26.39 -3.25
N GLY A 196 8.37 26.04 -4.51
CA GLY A 196 9.39 25.86 -5.55
C GLY A 196 10.13 27.15 -5.88
N LEU A 197 9.41 28.27 -5.99
CA LEU A 197 9.97 29.60 -6.23
C LEU A 197 10.78 30.09 -5.01
N TYR A 198 10.24 29.90 -3.81
CA TYR A 198 10.92 30.25 -2.56
C TYR A 198 12.26 29.52 -2.40
N ASN A 199 12.28 28.21 -2.64
CA ASN A 199 13.52 27.44 -2.62
C ASN A 199 14.51 27.88 -3.71
N HIS A 200 14.03 28.43 -4.84
CA HIS A 200 14.91 28.95 -5.87
C HIS A 200 15.58 30.25 -5.41
N LEU A 201 14.82 31.15 -4.78
CA LEU A 201 15.34 32.39 -4.19
C LEU A 201 16.42 32.13 -3.14
N GLU A 202 16.24 31.13 -2.28
CA GLU A 202 17.22 30.82 -1.23
C GLU A 202 18.56 30.30 -1.80
N ASN A 203 18.54 29.71 -3.00
CA ASN A 203 19.71 29.05 -3.58
C ASN A 203 20.42 29.86 -4.69
N ASP A 204 19.74 30.79 -5.37
CA ASP A 204 20.31 31.57 -6.48
C ASP A 204 20.14 33.09 -6.26
N ILE A 205 21.24 33.78 -5.95
CA ILE A 205 21.33 35.25 -5.94
C ILE A 205 21.55 35.69 -7.40
N SER A 206 20.47 35.91 -8.15
CA SER A 206 20.52 36.38 -9.54
C SER A 206 19.81 37.73 -9.72
N ASP A 207 20.10 38.42 -10.82
CA ASP A 207 19.45 39.67 -11.20
C ASP A 207 17.91 39.56 -11.39
N GLU A 208 17.35 38.34 -11.34
CA GLU A 208 15.90 38.06 -11.45
C GLU A 208 15.17 37.97 -10.09
N GLU A 209 15.87 38.24 -8.98
CA GLU A 209 15.32 38.15 -7.61
C GLU A 209 14.01 38.94 -7.45
N GLU A 210 13.95 40.17 -7.95
CA GLU A 210 12.76 41.04 -7.84
C GLU A 210 11.55 40.46 -8.59
N LEU A 211 11.76 39.85 -9.76
CA LEU A 211 10.69 39.20 -10.53
C LEU A 211 10.17 37.95 -9.82
N LEU A 212 11.08 37.14 -9.26
CA LEU A 212 10.73 35.95 -8.49
C LEU A 212 9.94 36.30 -7.21
N ILE A 213 10.38 37.35 -6.50
CA ILE A 213 9.66 37.87 -5.33
C ILE A 213 8.24 38.30 -5.72
N MET A 214 8.09 39.07 -6.81
CA MET A 214 6.77 39.49 -7.30
C MET A 214 5.87 38.31 -7.70
N ASP A 215 6.43 37.28 -8.33
CA ASP A 215 5.69 36.06 -8.66
C ASP A 215 5.24 35.30 -7.41
N ILE A 216 6.09 35.21 -6.38
CA ILE A 216 5.72 34.63 -5.09
C ILE A 216 4.57 35.42 -4.46
N PHE A 217 4.70 36.75 -4.35
CA PHE A 217 3.66 37.61 -3.79
C PHE A 217 2.32 37.44 -4.51
N ASN A 218 2.33 37.45 -5.85
CA ASN A 218 1.12 37.27 -6.66
C ASN A 218 0.46 35.91 -6.43
N ASN A 219 1.24 34.84 -6.36
CA ASN A 219 0.70 33.50 -6.10
C ASN A 219 0.13 33.39 -4.68
N ILE A 220 0.79 33.99 -3.69
CA ILE A 220 0.32 33.99 -2.30
C ILE A 220 -0.94 34.84 -2.14
N ASP A 221 -1.04 36.01 -2.78
CA ASP A 221 -2.26 36.84 -2.80
C ASP A 221 -3.43 36.07 -3.43
N ASN A 222 -3.18 35.33 -4.52
CA ASN A 222 -4.20 34.50 -5.16
C ASN A 222 -4.68 33.37 -4.24
N ILE A 223 -3.76 32.57 -3.68
CA ILE A 223 -4.10 31.50 -2.71
C ILE A 223 -4.88 32.08 -1.53
N SER A 224 -4.40 33.20 -0.99
CA SER A 224 -5.02 33.85 0.16
C SER A 224 -6.43 34.31 -0.14
N LYS A 225 -6.65 34.97 -1.28
CA LYS A 225 -7.98 35.39 -1.73
C LYS A 225 -8.93 34.22 -1.91
N GLU A 226 -8.47 33.11 -2.49
CA GLU A 226 -9.28 31.91 -2.68
C GLU A 226 -9.71 31.32 -1.33
N ILE A 227 -8.76 31.08 -0.42
CA ILE A 227 -9.06 30.57 0.93
C ILE A 227 -9.97 31.52 1.70
N ILE A 228 -9.69 32.83 1.63
CA ILE A 228 -10.49 33.84 2.29
C ILE A 228 -11.90 33.90 1.73
N ASN A 229 -12.10 33.77 0.42
CA ASN A 229 -13.45 33.75 -0.15
C ASN A 229 -14.22 32.52 0.32
N ASP A 230 -13.58 31.34 0.33
CA ASP A 230 -14.17 30.10 0.85
C ASP A 230 -14.58 30.23 2.33
N ILE A 231 -13.74 30.86 3.16
CA ILE A 231 -14.04 31.07 4.59
C ILE A 231 -15.01 32.24 4.80
N LYS A 232 -14.89 33.33 4.04
CA LYS A 232 -15.76 34.53 4.15
C LYS A 232 -17.19 34.25 3.74
N ASP A 233 -17.40 33.44 2.71
CA ASP A 233 -18.75 33.05 2.31
C ASP A 233 -19.45 32.30 3.45
N LYS A 234 -18.71 31.50 4.22
CA LYS A 234 -19.21 30.88 5.46
C LYS A 234 -19.38 31.88 6.62
N LEU A 235 -18.49 32.87 6.76
CA LEU A 235 -18.59 33.92 7.79
C LEU A 235 -19.80 34.84 7.57
N LYS A 236 -20.06 35.29 6.33
CA LYS A 236 -21.22 36.13 5.98
C LYS A 236 -22.56 35.41 6.18
N LEU A 237 -22.57 34.09 6.06
CA LEU A 237 -23.74 33.26 6.35
C LEU A 237 -23.99 33.06 7.86
N LYS A 238 -23.05 33.46 8.73
CA LYS A 238 -23.04 33.13 10.17
C LYS A 238 -22.94 34.35 11.09
N GLU A 239 -23.26 35.56 10.62
CA GLU A 239 -23.21 36.82 11.40
C GLU A 239 -24.03 36.80 12.72
N GLU A 240 -24.81 35.76 13.02
CA GLU A 240 -25.54 35.63 14.29
C GLU A 240 -24.96 34.61 15.29
N LYS A 241 -24.01 33.71 14.95
CA LYS A 241 -23.40 32.78 15.93
C LYS A 241 -21.96 32.39 15.56
N THR A 242 -21.01 32.72 16.43
CA THR A 242 -19.56 32.43 16.36
C THR A 242 -19.17 30.94 16.50
N GLU A 243 -20.09 29.98 16.38
CA GLU A 243 -19.86 28.63 16.94
C GLU A 243 -19.49 27.48 15.98
N ASP A 244 -19.59 27.60 14.65
CA ASP A 244 -19.49 26.41 13.78
C ASP A 244 -18.42 26.48 12.68
N PHE A 245 -17.15 26.80 12.98
CA PHE A 245 -16.08 26.37 12.07
C PHE A 245 -15.95 24.85 12.10
N ASP A 246 -15.69 24.20 10.98
CA ASP A 246 -15.44 22.76 10.95
C ASP A 246 -13.94 22.45 10.84
N ASP A 247 -13.60 21.17 10.81
CA ASP A 247 -12.23 20.71 10.64
C ASP A 247 -11.62 21.16 9.30
N TYR A 248 -12.44 21.27 8.24
CA TYR A 248 -11.99 21.69 6.93
C TYR A 248 -11.61 23.17 6.91
N ASP A 249 -12.37 24.01 7.62
CA ASP A 249 -12.03 25.43 7.79
C ASP A 249 -10.70 25.60 8.54
N ALA A 250 -10.45 24.77 9.56
CA ALA A 250 -9.18 24.75 10.28
C ALA A 250 -8.02 24.30 9.38
N ASP A 251 -8.25 23.31 8.51
CA ASP A 251 -7.25 22.84 7.55
C ASP A 251 -6.87 23.96 6.55
N LEU A 252 -7.86 24.66 5.99
CA LEU A 252 -7.63 25.81 5.09
C LEU A 252 -6.93 26.97 5.80
N TYR A 253 -7.33 27.26 7.04
CA TYR A 253 -6.66 28.27 7.86
C TYR A 253 -5.18 27.89 8.14
N GLY A 254 -4.90 26.61 8.35
CA GLY A 254 -3.51 26.10 8.44
C GLY A 254 -2.70 26.36 7.17
N VAL A 255 -3.29 26.14 6.00
CA VAL A 255 -2.64 26.45 4.72
C VAL A 255 -2.41 27.95 4.58
N LEU A 256 -3.42 28.77 4.89
CA LEU A 256 -3.32 30.23 4.80
C LEU A 256 -2.21 30.78 5.70
N THR A 257 -2.19 30.39 6.97
CA THR A 257 -1.16 30.82 7.93
C THR A 257 0.24 30.37 7.50
N THR A 258 0.38 29.14 7.01
CA THR A 258 1.64 28.66 6.43
C THR A 258 2.08 29.53 5.25
N THR A 259 1.16 29.85 4.34
CA THR A 259 1.47 30.64 3.14
C THR A 259 1.86 32.08 3.51
N ILE A 260 1.17 32.68 4.49
CA ILE A 260 1.49 34.00 5.03
C ILE A 260 2.89 34.01 5.66
N LYS A 261 3.24 33.00 6.46
CA LYS A 261 4.57 32.91 7.08
C LYS A 261 5.72 32.87 6.07
N LEU A 262 5.53 32.23 4.92
CA LEU A 262 6.53 32.22 3.85
C LEU A 262 6.85 33.62 3.31
N LEU A 263 5.92 34.58 3.43
CA LEU A 263 6.17 35.98 3.06
C LEU A 263 6.89 36.78 4.14
N PHE A 264 6.62 36.47 5.41
CA PHE A 264 6.97 37.34 6.52
C PHE A 264 8.09 36.82 7.42
N ASN A 265 8.78 35.75 7.01
CA ASN A 265 9.92 35.13 7.69
C ASN A 265 10.01 35.45 9.20
N ASP A 266 9.46 34.55 10.04
CA ASP A 266 9.20 34.72 11.49
C ASP A 266 10.40 35.22 12.37
N ASP A 267 11.61 35.36 11.83
CA ASP A 267 12.79 35.85 12.53
C ASP A 267 13.11 37.34 12.29
N ASP A 268 12.49 37.97 11.27
CA ASP A 268 12.62 39.41 10.96
C ASP A 268 11.33 40.17 11.30
N GLU A 269 10.83 40.04 12.54
CA GLU A 269 9.73 40.90 13.03
C GLU A 269 10.06 42.41 12.98
N ASN A 270 11.29 42.82 12.61
CA ASN A 270 11.75 44.21 12.71
C ASN A 270 12.47 44.80 11.48
N GLU A 271 12.75 44.07 10.40
CA GLU A 271 13.52 44.66 9.29
C GLU A 271 12.99 44.26 7.91
N LEU A 272 12.78 45.29 7.07
CA LEU A 272 12.59 45.25 5.62
C LEU A 272 11.18 44.91 5.12
N ILE A 273 10.36 45.96 4.91
CA ILE A 273 9.69 46.34 3.64
C ILE A 273 8.94 47.66 3.92
N ASP A 274 9.45 48.78 3.39
CA ASP A 274 8.89 50.15 3.52
C ASP A 274 7.77 50.44 2.48
N GLU A 275 7.33 49.45 1.70
CA GLU A 275 6.25 49.64 0.72
C GLU A 275 4.87 49.35 1.35
N GLU A 276 4.24 50.43 1.84
CA GLU A 276 2.99 50.43 2.63
C GLU A 276 1.79 49.71 1.95
N ASP A 277 1.66 49.70 0.62
CA ASP A 277 0.38 49.38 -0.04
C ASP A 277 0.08 47.87 -0.20
N ASP A 278 1.04 47.04 -0.65
CA ASP A 278 0.81 45.59 -0.81
C ASP A 278 0.99 44.82 0.51
N TYR A 279 1.85 45.33 1.39
CA TYR A 279 2.05 44.81 2.74
C TYR A 279 0.79 44.95 3.59
N ASP A 280 0.14 46.11 3.57
CA ASP A 280 -1.10 46.32 4.32
C ASP A 280 -2.25 45.44 3.82
N LYS A 281 -2.22 45.02 2.55
CA LYS A 281 -3.25 44.14 1.99
C LYS A 281 -3.13 42.71 2.52
N VAL A 282 -1.93 42.11 2.50
CA VAL A 282 -1.72 40.77 3.09
C VAL A 282 -1.84 40.81 4.63
N ARG A 283 -1.41 41.90 5.26
CA ARG A 283 -1.66 42.13 6.69
C ARG A 283 -3.13 42.32 6.99
N SER A 284 -3.91 42.97 6.11
CA SER A 284 -5.37 43.10 6.24
C SER A 284 -6.09 41.76 6.08
N ILE A 285 -5.55 40.87 5.25
CA ILE A 285 -5.93 39.47 5.12
C ILE A 285 -5.72 38.73 6.45
N GLY A 286 -4.55 38.89 7.09
CA GLY A 286 -4.31 38.40 8.44
C GLY A 286 -5.29 39.02 9.45
N LYS A 287 -5.53 40.34 9.36
CA LYS A 287 -6.46 41.07 10.24
C LYS A 287 -7.91 40.58 10.14
N ILE A 288 -8.35 40.02 9.00
CA ILE A 288 -9.69 39.42 8.86
C ILE A 288 -9.89 38.27 9.86
N PHE A 289 -8.83 37.55 10.23
CA PHE A 289 -8.87 36.48 11.22
C PHE A 289 -8.56 36.95 12.64
N THR A 290 -7.99 38.14 12.83
CA THR A 290 -7.65 38.71 14.16
C THR A 290 -8.85 39.07 15.07
N GLN A 291 -10.09 38.67 14.73
CA GLN A 291 -11.08 38.50 15.80
C GLN A 291 -10.59 37.34 16.66
N SER A 292 -9.98 37.64 17.82
CA SER A 292 -9.22 36.66 18.62
C SER A 292 -9.97 35.35 18.87
N SER A 293 -11.29 35.42 19.08
CA SER A 293 -12.13 34.24 19.31
C SER A 293 -12.26 33.29 18.10
N THR A 294 -12.28 33.82 16.87
CA THR A 294 -12.37 33.00 15.65
C THR A 294 -11.06 32.29 15.36
N GLU A 295 -9.94 33.02 15.48
CA GLU A 295 -8.61 32.47 15.31
C GLU A 295 -8.29 31.42 16.37
N GLU A 296 -8.60 31.70 17.64
CA GLU A 296 -8.48 30.72 18.73
C GLU A 296 -9.31 29.46 18.44
N ASN A 297 -10.53 29.60 17.93
CA ASN A 297 -11.38 28.48 17.56
C ASN A 297 -10.74 27.60 16.47
N LEU A 298 -10.29 28.21 15.36
CA LEU A 298 -9.64 27.50 14.25
C LEU A 298 -8.32 26.83 14.68
N LYS A 299 -7.47 27.54 15.45
CA LYS A 299 -6.22 27.00 16.01
C LYS A 299 -6.47 25.85 16.99
N SER A 300 -7.56 25.89 17.76
CA SER A 300 -7.89 24.86 18.73
C SER A 300 -8.40 23.55 18.10
N LYS A 301 -8.99 23.60 16.89
CA LYS A 301 -9.60 22.43 16.23
C LYS A 301 -8.58 21.42 15.72
N LYS A 302 -7.44 21.87 15.22
CA LYS A 302 -6.43 21.01 14.58
C LYS A 302 -5.03 21.35 15.05
N ARG A 303 -4.13 20.36 15.00
CA ARG A 303 -2.70 20.56 15.24
C ARG A 303 -2.04 21.08 13.98
N LEU A 304 -2.19 22.40 13.75
CA LEU A 304 -1.74 23.04 12.53
C LEU A 304 -0.23 22.96 12.31
N GLY A 305 0.60 22.92 13.37
CA GLY A 305 2.05 22.79 13.22
C GLY A 305 2.50 21.48 12.54
N ILE A 306 1.75 20.38 12.74
CA ILE A 306 2.00 19.13 12.00
C ILE A 306 1.71 19.34 10.51
N LEU A 307 0.58 19.97 10.18
CA LEU A 307 0.23 20.26 8.80
C LEU A 307 1.26 21.18 8.15
N GLU A 308 1.63 22.27 8.83
CA GLU A 308 2.64 23.23 8.40
C GLU A 308 3.96 22.53 8.03
N SER A 309 4.50 21.71 8.94
CA SER A 309 5.74 20.95 8.67
C SER A 309 5.62 19.99 7.48
N ILE A 310 4.43 19.42 7.23
CA ILE A 310 4.19 18.56 6.06
C ILE A 310 4.17 19.37 4.77
N LEU A 311 3.57 20.56 4.79
CA LEU A 311 3.41 21.42 3.63
C LEU A 311 4.75 22.05 3.22
N THR A 312 5.47 22.65 4.16
CA THR A 312 6.74 23.33 3.90
C THR A 312 7.92 22.37 3.79
N LYS A 313 7.83 21.20 4.45
CA LYS A 313 8.96 20.29 4.73
C LYS A 313 10.02 20.87 5.65
N GLU A 314 9.74 22.04 6.24
CA GLU A 314 10.59 22.74 7.20
C GLU A 314 10.12 22.47 8.64
N TYR A 315 10.81 23.06 9.60
CA TYR A 315 10.38 23.05 10.99
C TYR A 315 9.16 23.94 11.18
N SER A 316 8.20 23.48 11.98
CA SER A 316 7.17 24.32 12.56
C SER A 316 7.40 24.39 14.06
N ILE A 317 7.62 25.59 14.58
CA ILE A 317 7.79 25.87 16.00
C ILE A 317 6.58 26.68 16.46
N PHE A 318 5.95 26.25 17.55
CA PHE A 318 4.81 26.96 18.12
C PHE A 318 4.74 26.76 19.64
N GLN A 319 4.11 27.73 20.32
CA GLN A 319 3.87 27.69 21.75
C GLN A 319 2.38 27.47 22.02
N HIS A 320 2.04 26.81 23.13
CA HIS A 320 0.65 26.67 23.56
C HIS A 320 0.27 27.80 24.50
N ASP A 321 -0.68 28.64 24.08
CA ASP A 321 -1.09 29.86 24.79
C ASP A 321 -2.44 29.70 25.54
N GLY A 322 -2.91 28.47 25.73
CA GLY A 322 -4.17 28.22 26.43
C GLY A 322 -4.04 28.30 27.95
N ASP A 323 -5.10 28.71 28.64
CA ASP A 323 -5.16 28.82 30.11
C ASP A 323 -5.32 27.46 30.80
N ASN A 324 -4.27 26.63 30.75
CA ASN A 324 -4.21 25.32 31.39
C ASN A 324 -2.77 24.93 31.79
N ASP A 325 -2.59 23.70 32.28
CA ASP A 325 -1.29 23.12 32.70
C ASP A 325 -0.27 22.96 31.56
N LYS A 326 -0.68 23.24 30.33
CA LYS A 326 0.15 23.19 29.12
C LYS A 326 0.58 24.59 28.66
N ASN A 327 0.14 25.64 29.34
CA ASN A 327 0.49 27.01 29.01
C ASN A 327 2.01 27.18 28.95
N GLY A 328 2.48 27.81 27.88
CA GLY A 328 3.88 28.09 27.64
C GLY A 328 4.71 26.91 27.16
N ARG A 329 4.15 25.69 27.01
CA ARG A 329 4.90 24.57 26.40
C ARG A 329 5.23 24.90 24.95
N SER A 330 6.46 24.61 24.56
CA SER A 330 6.95 24.81 23.20
C SER A 330 6.99 23.49 22.45
N TYR A 331 6.59 23.52 21.19
CA TYR A 331 6.54 22.37 20.30
C TYR A 331 7.38 22.67 19.07
N ILE A 332 8.07 21.64 18.59
CA ILE A 332 8.71 21.66 17.28
C ILE A 332 8.32 20.40 16.52
N SER A 333 7.86 20.57 15.28
CA SER A 333 7.58 19.47 14.36
C SER A 333 8.37 19.59 13.08
N LYS A 334 8.87 18.45 12.57
CA LYS A 334 9.62 18.35 11.31
C LYS A 334 9.30 17.04 10.59
N CYS A 335 9.30 17.08 9.26
CA CYS A 335 9.28 15.88 8.45
C CYS A 335 10.63 15.16 8.43
N ILE A 336 10.63 13.86 8.71
CA ILE A 336 11.80 12.98 8.61
C ILE A 336 11.48 11.77 7.73
N SER A 337 12.51 11.11 7.20
CA SER A 337 12.38 9.88 6.41
C SER A 337 13.16 8.75 7.08
N LEU A 338 12.47 7.65 7.40
CA LEU A 338 13.07 6.44 7.97
C LEU A 338 12.78 5.28 7.01
N ASN A 339 13.83 4.69 6.42
CA ASN A 339 13.75 3.65 5.37
C ASN A 339 12.77 3.97 4.22
N GLY A 340 12.72 5.24 3.80
CA GLY A 340 11.87 5.70 2.70
C GLY A 340 10.41 5.93 3.09
N GLU A 341 10.02 5.64 4.33
CA GLU A 341 8.73 6.02 4.87
C GLU A 341 8.80 7.43 5.47
N LYS A 342 7.73 8.21 5.27
CA LYS A 342 7.66 9.61 5.70
C LYS A 342 6.98 9.72 7.06
N PHE A 343 7.65 10.43 7.97
CA PHE A 343 7.16 10.69 9.31
C PHE A 343 7.20 12.19 9.64
N VAL A 344 6.35 12.62 10.56
CA VAL A 344 6.48 13.87 11.29
C VAL A 344 6.97 13.53 12.69
N LEU A 345 8.13 14.06 13.03
CA LEU A 345 8.67 14.06 14.38
C LEU A 345 8.12 15.27 15.11
N MET A 346 7.60 15.09 16.32
CA MET A 346 7.11 16.17 17.17
C MET A 346 7.76 16.08 18.54
N LEU A 347 8.47 17.13 18.94
CA LEU A 347 9.16 17.26 20.22
C LEU A 347 8.42 18.32 21.04
N THR A 348 8.17 18.03 22.32
CA THR A 348 7.56 18.98 23.26
C THR A 348 8.57 19.31 24.36
N ALA A 349 8.82 20.59 24.57
CA ALA A 349 9.60 21.11 25.68
C ALA A 349 8.71 21.77 26.72
N ASP A 350 9.17 21.79 27.97
CA ASP A 350 8.50 22.48 29.05
C ASP A 350 8.61 24.01 28.90
N SER A 351 7.79 24.75 29.65
CA SER A 351 7.70 26.20 29.53
C SER A 351 8.98 26.95 29.92
N SER A 352 9.86 26.35 30.72
CA SER A 352 11.15 26.94 31.09
C SER A 352 12.09 27.14 29.91
N ILE A 353 11.88 26.43 28.79
CA ILE A 353 12.70 26.63 27.59
C ILE A 353 12.57 28.05 27.06
N SER A 354 11.39 28.66 27.16
CA SER A 354 11.12 30.01 26.66
C SER A 354 11.78 31.13 27.48
N LEU A 355 12.40 30.80 28.62
CA LEU A 355 13.23 31.73 29.40
C LEU A 355 14.60 31.99 28.73
N ASP A 356 15.01 31.14 27.80
CA ASP A 356 16.24 31.28 27.01
C ASP A 356 15.97 32.17 25.79
N ILE A 357 16.76 33.22 25.57
CA ILE A 357 16.61 34.12 24.41
C ILE A 357 16.76 33.35 23.08
N GLN A 358 17.52 32.25 23.09
CA GLN A 358 17.79 31.42 21.90
C GLN A 358 17.01 30.10 21.92
N TRP A 359 15.87 30.06 22.63
CA TRP A 359 15.10 28.82 22.81
C TRP A 359 14.67 28.15 21.50
N LYS A 360 14.34 28.91 20.45
CA LYS A 360 14.02 28.37 19.12
C LYS A 360 15.21 27.60 18.53
N ASN A 361 16.41 28.19 18.55
CA ASN A 361 17.65 27.56 18.08
C ASN A 361 17.97 26.29 18.88
N LYS A 362 17.79 26.35 20.19
CA LYS A 362 17.98 25.19 21.07
C LYS A 362 17.00 24.05 20.76
N LEU A 363 15.74 24.35 20.44
CA LEU A 363 14.78 23.34 19.99
C LEU A 363 15.15 22.73 18.64
N LEU A 364 15.65 23.54 17.71
CA LEU A 364 16.14 23.08 16.41
C LEU A 364 17.31 22.10 16.59
N GLU A 365 18.28 22.44 17.43
CA GLU A 365 19.41 21.58 17.77
C GLU A 365 18.96 20.24 18.38
N LEU A 366 18.04 20.28 19.34
CA LEU A 366 17.52 19.07 19.99
C LEU A 366 16.70 18.20 19.02
N SER A 367 15.92 18.82 18.14
CA SER A 367 15.17 18.12 17.09
C SER A 367 16.11 17.41 16.11
N ASN A 368 17.22 18.05 15.74
CA ASN A 368 18.26 17.46 14.89
C ASN A 368 19.00 16.30 15.57
N GLU A 369 19.40 16.48 16.83
CA GLU A 369 20.04 15.42 17.61
C GLU A 369 19.14 14.18 17.69
N LEU A 370 17.84 14.39 17.94
CA LEU A 370 16.86 13.31 17.99
C LEU A 370 16.66 12.64 16.63
N GLU A 371 16.58 13.39 15.54
CA GLU A 371 16.47 12.83 14.19
C GLU A 371 17.63 11.86 13.90
N GLU A 372 18.87 12.24 14.23
CA GLU A 372 20.04 11.39 14.04
C GLU A 372 20.01 10.14 14.93
N VAL A 373 19.59 10.26 16.19
CA VAL A 373 19.38 9.10 17.08
C VAL A 373 18.37 8.12 16.48
N LEU A 374 17.26 8.62 15.94
CA LEU A 374 16.23 7.78 15.34
C LEU A 374 16.71 7.11 14.05
N LYS A 375 17.46 7.82 13.19
CA LYS A 375 18.06 7.22 11.98
C LYS A 375 19.02 6.08 12.32
N ILE A 376 19.90 6.27 13.30
CA ILE A 376 20.84 5.23 13.76
C ILE A 376 20.05 4.02 14.30
N SER A 377 19.11 4.27 15.21
CA SER A 377 18.33 3.21 15.85
C SER A 377 17.48 2.42 14.87
N PHE A 378 16.93 3.08 13.84
CA PHE A 378 16.17 2.42 12.79
C PHE A 378 17.06 1.52 11.92
N ASN A 379 18.29 1.94 11.61
CA ASN A 379 19.23 1.14 10.81
C ASN A 379 19.77 -0.09 11.57
N GLU A 380 19.77 -0.06 12.90
CA GLU A 380 20.14 -1.21 13.74
C GLU A 380 19.00 -2.22 13.95
N ALA A 381 17.75 -1.82 13.71
CA ALA A 381 16.55 -2.61 13.95
C ALA A 381 16.32 -3.71 12.89
#